data_AF-A0A0V0VDH0-F1
#
_entry.id   AF-A0A0V0VDH0-F1
#
_cell.length_a   1.000
_cell.length_b   1.000
_cell.length_c   1.000
_cell.angle_alpha   90.00
_cell.angle_beta   90.00
_cell.angle_gamma   90.00
#
_symmetry.space_group_name_H-M   'P 1'
#
loop_
_entity.id
_entity.type
_entity.pdbx_description
1 polymer ?
#
loop_
_entity_poly.entity_id
_entity_poly.type
_entity_poly.pdbx_seq_one_letter_code
_entity_poly.pdbx_strand_id
1 'polypeptide(L)'
;MAKTVEKILQLFKWRNVTCLNGGEKNNKGECRCQKYYTGPECQYIQCLYGGTVILPENKSCLCPDEYHYRGRHCETILCENGGKDNGQGGCDCLPDWYNGQFCQYYSSPWIILFSCLGLFITVIAFVCIACRLQNWFCSLSDITTFSDCCRNQSCHSQSHPLSVYSAQSVPTAYERRPLYSNKRFTFDREENAIPLPSTSSDTYIAVMPEYPETPPPSYEAAVRNESLQAS
;
A
#
# COMPACT_ATOMS: atom_id res chain seq x y z
N MET A 1 24.08 45.75 52.21
CA MET A 1 23.96 46.76 51.13
C MET A 1 24.04 46.14 49.73
N ALA A 2 24.92 45.17 49.45
CA ALA A 2 25.02 44.51 48.12
C ALA A 2 23.71 43.87 47.60
N LYS A 3 22.99 43.10 48.44
CA LYS A 3 21.72 42.46 48.07
C LYS A 3 20.60 43.45 47.67
N THR A 4 20.65 44.68 48.19
CA THR A 4 19.64 45.72 47.88
C THR A 4 19.92 46.35 46.52
N VAL A 5 21.19 46.57 46.18
CA VAL A 5 21.62 47.13 44.89
C VAL A 5 21.35 46.14 43.75
N GLU A 6 21.62 44.85 43.95
CA GLU A 6 21.27 43.82 42.96
C GLU A 6 19.77 43.74 42.69
N LYS A 7 18.94 43.80 43.74
CA LYS A 7 17.48 43.84 43.59
C LYS A 7 17.00 45.04 42.78
N ILE A 8 17.59 46.22 43.01
CA ILE A 8 17.22 47.44 42.27
C ILE A 8 17.67 47.32 40.81
N LEU A 9 18.91 46.88 40.54
CA LEU A 9 19.40 46.66 39.17
C LEU A 9 18.57 45.63 38.40
N GLN A 10 18.16 44.54 39.06
CA GLN A 10 17.23 43.56 38.50
C GLN A 10 15.90 44.23 38.12
N LEU A 11 15.29 45.01 39.03
CA LEU A 11 14.04 45.72 38.74
C LEU A 11 14.16 46.70 37.56
N PHE A 12 15.28 47.42 37.43
CA PHE A 12 15.52 48.31 36.29
C PHE A 12 15.71 47.53 34.98
N LYS A 13 16.34 46.36 35.01
CA LYS A 13 16.54 45.49 33.85
C LYS A 13 15.21 45.01 33.25
N TRP A 14 14.28 44.56 34.10
CA TRP A 14 12.95 44.12 33.66
C TRP A 14 12.04 45.29 33.26
N ARG A 15 12.23 46.47 33.85
CA ARG A 15 11.44 47.66 33.49
C ARG A 15 11.68 48.13 32.05
N ASN A 16 12.85 47.92 31.47
CA ASN A 16 13.20 48.31 30.10
C ASN A 16 13.18 47.16 29.07
N VAL A 17 12.62 46.01 29.44
CA VAL A 17 12.48 44.88 28.51
C VAL A 17 11.43 45.23 27.43
N THR A 18 11.79 44.97 26.16
CA THR A 18 10.89 45.08 25.00
C THR A 18 10.49 43.68 24.57
N CYS A 19 9.19 43.40 24.50
CA CYS A 19 8.69 42.10 24.09
C CYS A 19 8.64 42.00 22.57
N LEU A 20 9.31 40.98 22.01
CA LEU A 20 9.34 40.71 20.57
C LEU A 20 8.21 39.76 20.17
N ASN A 21 8.03 39.55 18.86
CA ASN A 21 7.10 38.57 18.28
C ASN A 21 5.65 38.66 18.81
N GLY A 22 5.18 39.88 19.08
CA GLY A 22 3.83 40.12 19.59
C GLY A 22 3.62 39.76 21.07
N GLY A 23 4.71 39.56 21.83
CA GLY A 23 4.64 39.38 23.28
C GLY A 23 4.12 40.62 24.00
N GLU A 24 3.41 40.41 25.10
CA GLU A 24 2.80 41.49 25.90
C GLU A 24 3.47 41.60 27.27
N LYS A 25 3.69 42.82 27.75
CA LYS A 25 4.31 43.05 29.05
C LYS A 25 3.30 42.87 30.17
N ASN A 26 3.63 42.06 31.18
CA ASN A 26 2.81 41.90 32.37
C ASN A 26 3.02 43.05 33.39
N ASN A 27 2.20 43.09 34.44
CA ASN A 27 2.28 44.11 35.50
C ASN A 27 3.61 44.11 36.29
N LYS A 28 4.39 43.02 36.21
CA LYS A 28 5.70 42.87 36.85
C LYS A 28 6.86 43.30 35.93
N GLY A 29 6.56 43.63 34.67
CA GLY A 29 7.55 44.01 33.66
C GLY A 29 8.14 42.83 32.88
N GLU A 30 7.61 41.62 33.02
CA GLU A 30 8.05 40.43 32.29
C GLU A 30 7.24 40.26 31.00
N CYS A 31 7.81 39.67 29.95
CA CYS A 31 7.10 39.40 28.70
C CYS A 31 6.28 38.11 28.78
N ARG A 32 5.01 38.21 28.40
CA ARG A 32 4.11 37.09 28.13
C ARG A 32 4.14 36.80 26.63
N CYS A 33 4.73 35.68 26.26
CA CYS A 33 4.93 35.32 24.87
C CYS A 33 3.67 34.79 24.20
N GLN A 34 3.57 35.04 22.89
CA GLN A 34 2.59 34.41 22.03
C GLN A 34 2.86 32.92 21.87
N LYS A 35 1.90 32.21 21.29
CA LYS A 35 2.02 30.79 21.01
C LYS A 35 3.30 30.51 20.23
N TYR A 36 4.04 29.48 20.65
CA TYR A 36 5.26 29.00 19.98
C TYR A 36 6.45 29.98 19.99
N TYR A 37 6.48 30.91 20.94
CA TYR A 37 7.64 31.75 21.24
C TYR A 37 8.04 31.62 22.71
N THR A 38 9.33 31.75 22.99
CA THR A 38 9.89 31.63 24.33
C THR A 38 11.08 32.59 24.57
N GLY A 39 11.56 32.63 25.80
CA GLY A 39 12.63 33.53 26.25
C GLY A 39 12.14 34.78 26.99
N PRO A 40 13.05 35.51 27.66
CA PRO A 40 12.71 36.69 28.47
C PRO A 40 12.09 37.84 27.66
N GLU A 41 12.36 37.89 26.36
CA GLU A 41 11.85 38.89 25.42
C GLU A 41 10.98 38.25 24.32
N CYS A 42 10.62 36.97 24.47
CA CYS A 42 9.92 36.20 23.44
C CYS A 42 10.69 36.10 22.11
N GLN A 43 12.02 36.14 22.19
CA GLN A 43 12.92 36.20 21.05
C GLN A 43 13.13 34.84 20.36
N TYR A 44 12.92 33.74 21.07
CA TYR A 44 13.22 32.41 20.57
C TYR A 44 11.98 31.77 19.98
N ILE A 45 12.09 31.31 18.73
CA ILE A 45 11.07 30.47 18.12
C ILE A 45 11.05 29.09 18.78
N GLN A 46 9.85 28.55 19.00
CA GLN A 46 9.66 27.16 19.40
C GLN A 46 9.10 26.38 18.22
N CYS A 47 9.78 25.28 17.88
CA CYS A 47 9.36 24.34 16.84
C CYS A 47 8.57 23.19 17.46
N LEU A 48 7.55 22.70 16.76
CA LEU A 48 6.68 21.61 17.21
C LEU A 48 7.03 20.29 16.55
N TYR A 49 6.51 19.20 17.12
CA TYR A 49 6.54 17.85 16.55
C TYR A 49 7.93 17.37 16.09
N GLY A 50 8.98 17.78 16.80
CA GLY A 50 10.37 17.41 16.48
C GLY A 50 11.07 18.32 15.48
N GLY A 51 10.47 19.46 15.12
CA GLY A 51 11.15 20.50 14.33
C GLY A 51 12.38 21.04 15.03
N THR A 52 13.39 21.40 14.24
CA THR A 52 14.67 21.93 14.73
C THR A 52 14.81 23.40 14.38
N VAL A 53 15.35 24.21 15.31
CA VAL A 53 15.57 25.64 15.05
C VAL A 53 16.75 25.82 14.10
N ILE A 54 16.57 26.64 13.05
CA ILE A 54 17.64 26.96 12.11
C ILE A 54 18.55 28.03 12.73
N LEU A 55 19.80 27.67 13.02
CA LEU A 55 20.84 28.59 13.47
C LEU A 55 21.52 29.29 12.28
N PRO A 56 22.04 30.52 12.46
CA PRO A 56 22.16 31.26 13.73
C PRO A 56 20.96 32.16 14.05
N GLU A 57 20.02 32.32 13.11
CA GLU A 57 19.01 33.37 13.22
C GLU A 57 17.90 33.04 14.22
N ASN A 58 17.65 31.77 14.55
CA ASN A 58 16.61 31.32 15.47
C ASN A 58 15.21 31.89 15.17
N LYS A 59 14.95 32.23 13.91
CA LYS A 59 13.71 32.85 13.43
C LYS A 59 12.78 31.88 12.72
N SER A 60 13.28 30.70 12.33
CA SER A 60 12.57 29.72 11.54
C SER A 60 12.85 28.30 12.04
N CYS A 61 11.87 27.43 11.86
CA CYS A 61 11.97 26.01 12.15
C CYS A 61 12.18 25.21 10.86
N LEU A 62 13.06 24.21 10.94
CA LEU A 62 13.14 23.13 9.97
C LEU A 62 12.25 21.99 10.45
N CYS A 63 11.23 21.67 9.67
CA CYS A 63 10.31 20.57 9.99
C CYS A 63 10.94 19.22 9.62
N PRO A 64 10.70 18.16 10.40
CA PRO A 64 11.32 16.86 10.15
C PRO A 64 10.85 16.23 8.84
N ASP A 65 9.61 16.54 8.45
CA ASP A 65 9.00 16.13 7.19
C ASP A 65 8.24 17.33 6.61
N GLU A 66 8.80 17.96 5.59
CA GLU A 66 8.23 19.16 4.96
C GLU A 66 6.92 18.90 4.21
N TYR A 67 6.63 17.63 3.90
CA TYR A 67 5.38 17.26 3.24
C TYR A 67 4.23 17.25 4.23
N HIS A 68 4.42 16.61 5.39
CA HIS A 68 3.38 16.42 6.41
C HIS A 68 3.33 17.55 7.45
N TYR A 69 4.45 18.21 7.74
CA TYR A 69 4.50 19.33 8.68
C TYR A 69 4.85 20.62 7.96
N ARG A 70 3.99 21.64 8.13
CA ARG A 70 4.14 22.96 7.53
C ARG A 70 3.90 24.06 8.56
N GLY A 71 4.15 25.29 8.14
CA GLY A 71 4.06 26.48 8.98
C GLY A 71 5.41 26.90 9.53
N ARG A 72 5.45 28.08 10.14
CA ARG A 72 6.71 28.67 10.62
C ARG A 72 7.29 27.90 11.81
N HIS A 73 6.42 27.24 12.56
CA HIS A 73 6.71 26.49 13.78
C HIS A 73 6.45 24.98 13.61
N CYS A 74 6.19 24.50 12.38
CA CYS A 74 5.74 23.14 12.09
C CYS A 74 4.38 22.82 12.76
N GLU A 75 3.51 23.82 12.88
CA GLU A 75 2.21 23.74 13.56
C GLU A 75 1.08 23.21 12.68
N THR A 76 1.24 23.23 11.37
CA THR A 76 0.23 22.78 10.42
C THR A 76 0.54 21.34 10.03
N ILE A 77 -0.38 20.43 10.30
CA ILE A 77 -0.26 19.02 9.93
C ILE A 77 -1.10 18.77 8.70
N LEU A 78 -0.49 18.16 7.69
CA LEU A 78 -1.18 17.71 6.49
C LEU A 78 -1.46 16.22 6.61
N CYS A 79 -2.75 15.89 6.64
CA CYS A 79 -3.22 14.52 6.64
C CYS A 79 -3.54 14.07 5.22
N GLU A 80 -3.15 12.85 4.87
CA GLU A 80 -3.49 12.25 3.60
C GLU A 80 -4.86 11.57 3.64
N ASN A 81 -5.41 11.23 2.47
CA ASN A 81 -6.59 10.38 2.31
C ASN A 81 -7.83 10.83 3.11
N GLY A 82 -7.99 12.14 3.30
CA GLY A 82 -9.12 12.71 4.05
C GLY A 82 -9.04 12.54 5.56
N GLY A 83 -7.86 12.19 6.09
CA GLY A 83 -7.61 12.22 7.54
C GLY A 83 -7.75 13.62 8.13
N LYS A 84 -7.98 13.69 9.45
CA LYS A 84 -8.18 14.95 10.17
C LYS A 84 -7.10 15.16 11.22
N ASP A 85 -6.58 16.39 11.34
CA ASP A 85 -5.63 16.76 12.39
C ASP A 85 -6.25 16.53 13.79
N ASN A 86 -5.54 15.77 14.62
CA ASN A 86 -5.93 15.44 15.98
C ASN A 86 -5.37 16.42 17.05
N GLY A 87 -4.56 17.40 16.63
CA GLY A 87 -3.92 18.41 17.48
C GLY A 87 -2.71 17.92 18.27
N GLN A 88 -2.34 16.65 18.14
CA GLN A 88 -1.26 16.00 18.90
C GLN A 88 -0.02 15.69 18.05
N GLY A 89 0.05 16.16 16.80
CA GLY A 89 1.17 15.81 15.92
C GLY A 89 0.87 14.65 14.98
N GLY A 90 -0.41 14.35 14.75
CA GLY A 90 -0.80 13.30 13.82
C GLY A 90 -2.22 13.48 13.32
N CYS A 91 -2.71 12.45 12.64
CA CYS A 91 -3.98 12.45 11.96
C CYS A 91 -4.88 11.33 12.46
N ASP A 92 -6.16 11.66 12.66
CA ASP A 92 -7.23 10.70 12.82
C ASP A 92 -7.66 10.22 11.43
N CYS A 93 -7.41 8.95 11.14
CA CYS A 93 -7.67 8.34 9.85
C CYS A 93 -9.10 7.84 9.71
N LEU A 94 -9.54 7.67 8.45
CA LEU A 94 -10.81 7.05 8.17
C LEU A 94 -10.77 5.58 8.64
N PRO A 95 -11.69 5.18 9.53
CA PRO A 95 -11.64 3.86 10.17
C PRO A 95 -11.72 2.76 9.11
N ASP A 96 -10.90 1.73 9.25
CA ASP A 96 -10.78 0.55 8.37
C ASP A 96 -10.14 0.75 6.99
N TRP A 97 -10.02 1.99 6.48
CA TRP A 97 -9.50 2.24 5.13
C TRP A 97 -8.04 2.68 5.11
N TYR A 98 -7.63 3.49 6.08
CA TYR A 98 -6.27 4.06 6.11
C TYR A 98 -5.66 3.98 7.51
N ASN A 99 -4.34 3.88 7.56
CA ASN A 99 -3.56 3.84 8.79
C ASN A 99 -2.21 4.54 8.61
N GLY A 100 -1.45 4.67 9.70
CA GLY A 100 -0.22 5.45 9.78
C GLY A 100 -0.45 6.80 10.47
N GLN A 101 0.65 7.47 10.84
CA GLN A 101 0.59 8.75 11.55
C GLN A 101 -0.11 9.86 10.74
N PHE A 102 -0.02 9.79 9.41
CA PHE A 102 -0.62 10.76 8.49
C PHE A 102 -1.64 10.13 7.54
N CYS A 103 -2.12 8.93 7.86
CA CYS A 103 -3.09 8.18 7.04
C CYS A 103 -2.58 7.83 5.64
N GLN A 104 -1.27 7.65 5.49
CA GLN A 104 -0.63 7.38 4.21
C GLN A 104 -0.78 5.92 3.73
N TYR A 105 -1.06 4.98 4.65
CA TYR A 105 -1.12 3.56 4.31
C TYR A 105 -2.56 3.12 4.10
N TYR A 106 -2.82 2.46 2.99
CA TYR A 106 -4.10 1.82 2.73
C TYR A 106 -4.21 0.50 3.52
N SER A 107 -5.21 0.41 4.39
CA SER A 107 -5.56 -0.80 5.12
C SER A 107 -6.44 -1.67 4.22
N SER A 108 -5.84 -2.61 3.48
CA SER A 108 -6.59 -3.53 2.62
C SER A 108 -6.91 -4.84 3.36
N PRO A 109 -8.16 -5.07 3.81
CA PRO A 109 -8.56 -6.36 4.38
C PRO A 109 -8.55 -7.48 3.33
N TRP A 110 -8.55 -7.13 2.04
CA TRP A 110 -8.56 -8.09 0.95
C TRP A 110 -7.30 -8.95 0.90
N ILE A 111 -6.15 -8.43 1.35
CA ILE A 111 -4.92 -9.24 1.42
C ILE A 111 -5.11 -10.41 2.37
N ILE A 112 -5.81 -10.20 3.50
CA ILE A 112 -6.11 -11.27 4.45
C ILE A 112 -7.08 -12.28 3.83
N LEU A 113 -8.13 -11.81 3.14
CA LEU A 113 -9.11 -12.68 2.49
C LEU A 113 -8.48 -13.53 1.37
N PHE A 114 -7.70 -12.92 0.47
CA PHE A 114 -7.02 -13.63 -0.61
C PHE A 114 -5.89 -14.52 -0.08
N SER A 115 -5.21 -14.13 0.99
CA SER A 115 -4.21 -14.96 1.65
C SER A 115 -4.84 -16.21 2.28
N CYS A 116 -5.92 -16.06 3.05
CA CYS A 116 -6.64 -17.19 3.64
C CYS A 116 -7.24 -18.11 2.57
N LEU A 117 -7.85 -17.55 1.52
CA LEU A 117 -8.40 -18.33 0.41
C LEU A 117 -7.28 -19.02 -0.39
N GLY A 118 -6.16 -18.35 -0.61
CA GLY A 118 -4.97 -18.93 -1.22
C GLY A 118 -4.41 -20.09 -0.41
N LEU A 119 -4.26 -19.94 0.91
CA LEU A 119 -3.85 -21.01 1.81
C LEU A 119 -4.82 -22.20 1.80
N PHE A 120 -6.12 -21.93 1.73
CA PHE A 120 -7.12 -22.99 1.65
C PHE A 120 -7.01 -23.79 0.34
N ILE A 121 -6.83 -23.09 -0.79
CA ILE A 121 -6.63 -23.72 -2.10
C ILE A 121 -5.32 -24.52 -2.12
N THR A 122 -4.23 -24.00 -1.54
CA THR A 122 -2.95 -24.74 -1.51
C THR A 122 -3.05 -25.99 -0.65
N VAL A 123 -3.75 -25.95 0.49
CA VAL A 123 -4.01 -27.14 1.31
C VAL A 123 -4.84 -28.16 0.55
N ILE A 124 -5.92 -27.74 -0.13
CA ILE A 124 -6.74 -28.65 -0.95
C ILE A 124 -5.89 -29.27 -2.06
N ALA A 125 -5.12 -28.46 -2.79
CA ALA A 125 -4.25 -28.95 -3.85
C ALA A 125 -3.22 -29.95 -3.32
N PHE A 126 -2.61 -29.68 -2.15
CA PHE A 126 -1.68 -30.59 -1.50
C PHE A 126 -2.34 -31.91 -1.12
N VAL A 127 -3.53 -31.88 -0.52
CA VAL A 127 -4.32 -33.09 -0.21
C VAL A 127 -4.65 -33.86 -1.49
N CYS A 128 -5.09 -33.18 -2.56
CA CYS A 128 -5.37 -33.83 -3.83
C CYS A 128 -4.12 -34.48 -4.44
N ILE A 129 -2.97 -33.79 -4.44
CA ILE A 129 -1.71 -34.32 -4.93
C ILE A 129 -1.28 -35.51 -4.06
N ALA A 130 -1.35 -35.40 -2.74
CA ALA A 130 -1.06 -36.49 -1.82
C ALA A 130 -1.96 -37.70 -2.06
N CYS A 131 -3.28 -37.53 -2.27
CA CYS A 131 -4.18 -38.63 -2.64
C CYS A 131 -3.83 -39.25 -3.99
N ARG A 132 -3.42 -38.45 -4.98
CA ARG A 132 -2.98 -38.95 -6.30
C ARG A 132 -1.65 -39.68 -6.24
N LEU A 133 -0.73 -39.23 -5.39
CA LEU A 133 0.55 -39.90 -5.11
C LEU A 133 0.34 -41.13 -4.22
N GLN A 134 -0.64 -41.13 -3.33
CA GLN A 134 -1.03 -42.28 -2.51
C GLN A 134 -1.78 -43.35 -3.32
N ASN A 135 -2.41 -42.99 -4.45
CA ASN A 135 -2.83 -43.96 -5.47
C ASN A 135 -1.65 -44.73 -6.11
N TRP A 136 -0.39 -44.38 -5.80
CA TRP A 136 0.80 -45.19 -6.08
C TRP A 136 1.11 -46.21 -4.95
N PHE A 137 0.62 -45.97 -3.73
CA PHE A 137 0.72 -46.89 -2.59
C PHE A 137 -0.67 -47.15 -1.97
N CYS A 138 -1.58 -47.73 -2.74
CA CYS A 138 -2.70 -48.48 -2.19
C CYS A 138 -2.19 -49.84 -1.68
N SER A 139 -1.44 -49.81 -0.58
CA SER A 139 -1.30 -50.94 0.33
C SER A 139 -0.87 -50.39 1.69
N LEU A 140 -1.59 -50.79 2.73
CA LEU A 140 -1.31 -50.53 4.15
C LEU A 140 -1.68 -49.14 4.69
N SER A 141 -2.94 -48.96 5.06
CA SER A 141 -3.33 -48.88 6.49
C SER A 141 -4.83 -48.59 6.61
N ASP A 142 -5.55 -49.56 7.17
CA ASP A 142 -6.88 -49.38 7.72
C ASP A 142 -6.83 -48.35 8.86
N ILE A 143 -7.51 -47.21 8.71
CA ILE A 143 -8.18 -46.46 9.79
C ILE A 143 -9.39 -45.75 9.16
N THR A 144 -10.54 -46.35 9.45
CA THR A 144 -11.94 -45.89 9.39
C THR A 144 -12.22 -44.43 9.00
N THR A 145 -12.60 -44.28 7.72
CA THR A 145 -13.80 -43.59 7.20
C THR A 145 -14.00 -42.08 7.44
N PHE A 146 -13.70 -41.28 6.40
CA PHE A 146 -14.68 -40.38 5.81
C PHE A 146 -14.79 -40.71 4.32
N SER A 147 -15.97 -41.20 3.94
CA SER A 147 -16.33 -41.76 2.65
C SER A 147 -16.16 -40.73 1.53
N ASP A 148 -15.48 -41.14 0.45
CA ASP A 148 -15.78 -40.85 -0.97
C ASP A 148 -14.52 -40.58 -1.82
N CYS A 149 -13.60 -41.56 -1.89
CA CYS A 149 -12.48 -41.45 -2.84
C CYS A 149 -12.46 -42.49 -3.97
N CYS A 150 -13.47 -43.36 -4.13
CA CYS A 150 -13.76 -44.09 -5.40
C CYS A 150 -14.96 -45.06 -5.24
N ARG A 151 -16.21 -44.57 -5.22
CA ARG A 151 -17.40 -45.43 -5.41
C ARG A 151 -18.09 -45.09 -6.73
N ASN A 152 -17.43 -45.38 -7.85
CA ASN A 152 -18.04 -45.91 -9.09
C ASN A 152 -16.99 -46.04 -10.20
N GLN A 153 -16.20 -47.10 -10.18
CA GLN A 153 -15.81 -47.74 -11.45
C GLN A 153 -15.65 -49.23 -11.21
N SER A 154 -16.60 -49.96 -11.75
CA SER A 154 -16.77 -51.39 -11.62
C SER A 154 -15.54 -52.14 -12.11
N CYS A 155 -14.75 -52.69 -11.19
CA CYS A 155 -13.84 -53.78 -11.50
C CYS A 155 -14.67 -55.02 -11.85
N HIS A 156 -15.03 -55.19 -13.13
CA HIS A 156 -15.66 -56.41 -13.61
C HIS A 156 -14.58 -57.48 -13.80
N SER A 157 -14.23 -58.16 -12.71
CA SER A 157 -13.53 -59.43 -12.74
C SER A 157 -14.56 -60.53 -12.96
N GLN A 158 -14.57 -61.12 -14.16
CA GLN A 158 -15.08 -62.47 -14.37
C GLN A 158 -14.00 -63.28 -15.07
N SER A 159 -13.25 -64.03 -14.27
CA SER A 159 -12.46 -65.17 -14.70
C SER A 159 -13.39 -66.36 -14.95
N HIS A 160 -13.49 -66.81 -16.19
CA HIS A 160 -13.84 -68.21 -16.49
C HIS A 160 -12.85 -68.74 -17.54
N PRO A 161 -12.30 -69.96 -17.36
CA PRO A 161 -11.28 -70.53 -18.22
C PRO A 161 -11.94 -71.36 -19.32
N LEU A 162 -11.57 -71.17 -20.59
CA LEU A 162 -11.76 -72.19 -21.59
C LEU A 162 -10.56 -72.26 -22.55
N SER A 163 -10.20 -73.50 -22.80
CA SER A 163 -9.05 -74.04 -23.52
C SER A 163 -9.03 -73.69 -25.00
N VAL A 164 -7.79 -73.48 -25.50
CA VAL A 164 -7.20 -74.06 -26.72
C VAL A 164 -8.19 -74.56 -27.78
N TYR A 165 -8.24 -73.90 -28.95
CA TYR A 165 -7.90 -74.53 -30.24
C TYR A 165 -7.64 -73.45 -31.29
N SER A 166 -6.65 -73.74 -32.13
CA SER A 166 -6.10 -72.91 -33.20
C SER A 166 -6.90 -73.04 -34.51
N ALA A 167 -6.61 -72.09 -35.41
CA ALA A 167 -6.55 -72.21 -36.87
C ALA A 167 -7.61 -71.45 -37.72
N GLN A 168 -7.06 -70.50 -38.49
CA GLN A 168 -7.23 -70.30 -39.94
C GLN A 168 -8.38 -69.44 -40.50
N SER A 169 -7.95 -68.25 -40.96
CA SER A 169 -8.15 -67.62 -42.29
C SER A 169 -9.55 -67.39 -42.89
N VAL A 170 -9.91 -66.10 -42.95
CA VAL A 170 -10.40 -65.25 -44.09
C VAL A 170 -11.43 -65.84 -45.07
N PRO A 171 -12.57 -65.14 -45.30
CA PRO A 171 -12.72 -64.38 -46.56
C PRO A 171 -13.22 -62.93 -46.40
N THR A 172 -12.54 -62.07 -47.17
CA THR A 172 -12.96 -60.89 -47.93
C THR A 172 -14.37 -60.29 -47.81
N ALA A 173 -14.36 -58.97 -47.54
CA ALA A 173 -15.01 -57.89 -48.30
C ALA A 173 -16.55 -57.87 -48.41
N TYR A 174 -17.18 -57.00 -47.61
CA TYR A 174 -17.85 -55.80 -48.13
C TYR A 174 -18.15 -54.78 -47.02
N GLU A 175 -17.55 -53.60 -47.20
CA GLU A 175 -18.02 -52.24 -46.87
C GLU A 175 -18.96 -51.96 -45.68
N ARG A 176 -18.38 -51.46 -44.58
CA ARG A 176 -18.66 -50.10 -44.10
C ARG A 176 -17.56 -49.63 -43.14
N ARG A 177 -16.72 -48.69 -43.59
CA ARG A 177 -15.74 -48.01 -42.73
C ARG A 177 -16.45 -46.97 -41.85
N PRO A 178 -16.15 -46.93 -40.54
CA PRO A 178 -16.06 -45.67 -39.80
C PRO A 178 -14.68 -45.06 -40.06
N LEU A 179 -14.56 -43.73 -40.11
CA LEU A 179 -13.32 -42.98 -39.80
C LEU A 179 -13.63 -41.48 -39.90
N TYR A 180 -13.87 -40.86 -38.74
CA TYR A 180 -13.86 -39.41 -38.61
C TYR A 180 -12.43 -38.91 -38.81
N SER A 181 -12.32 -37.87 -39.64
CA SER A 181 -11.10 -37.36 -40.23
C SER A 181 -10.13 -36.79 -39.20
N ASN A 182 -8.87 -37.16 -39.37
CA ASN A 182 -7.71 -36.64 -38.65
C ASN A 182 -7.35 -35.27 -39.27
N LYS A 183 -7.66 -34.16 -38.59
CA LYS A 183 -7.03 -32.87 -38.87
C LYS A 183 -5.88 -32.66 -37.89
N ARG A 184 -4.67 -32.95 -38.34
CA ARG A 184 -3.45 -32.31 -37.83
C ARG A 184 -3.58 -30.82 -38.13
N PHE A 185 -3.64 -30.00 -37.09
CA PHE A 185 -3.36 -28.58 -37.20
C PHE A 185 -1.87 -28.41 -36.90
N THR A 186 -1.07 -28.24 -37.95
CA THR A 186 0.30 -27.77 -37.84
C THR A 186 0.25 -26.28 -37.51
N PHE A 187 0.79 -25.89 -36.35
CA PHE A 187 1.09 -24.48 -36.07
C PHE A 187 2.58 -24.30 -36.37
N ASP A 188 2.87 -23.79 -37.57
CA ASP A 188 4.21 -23.36 -37.93
C ASP A 188 4.64 -22.24 -36.97
N ARG A 189 5.65 -22.54 -36.15
CA ARG A 189 6.30 -21.58 -35.27
C ARG A 189 7.25 -20.75 -36.13
N GLU A 190 6.77 -19.61 -36.61
CA GLU A 190 7.60 -18.61 -37.25
C GLU A 190 8.57 -18.01 -36.20
N GLU A 191 9.83 -18.36 -36.33
CA GLU A 191 10.93 -17.90 -35.49
C GLU A 191 11.40 -16.52 -35.99
N ASN A 192 10.69 -15.47 -35.60
CA ASN A 192 11.18 -14.10 -35.76
C ASN A 192 11.99 -13.70 -34.52
N ALA A 193 13.30 -13.92 -34.59
CA ALA A 193 14.28 -13.39 -33.66
C ALA A 193 14.36 -11.87 -33.80
N ILE A 194 14.06 -11.13 -32.72
CA ILE A 194 14.34 -9.71 -32.61
C ILE A 194 15.68 -9.56 -31.87
N PRO A 195 16.69 -8.85 -32.41
CA PRO A 195 17.99 -8.70 -31.75
C PRO A 195 17.88 -7.87 -30.48
N LEU A 196 18.60 -8.27 -29.43
CA LEU A 196 18.87 -7.42 -28.27
C LEU A 196 19.67 -6.18 -28.71
N PRO A 197 19.34 -4.95 -28.25
CA PRO A 197 20.26 -3.84 -28.38
C PRO A 197 21.35 -3.94 -27.32
N SER A 198 22.57 -3.93 -27.82
CA SER A 198 23.83 -3.77 -27.10
C SER A 198 23.88 -2.47 -26.29
N THR A 199 24.55 -2.56 -25.15
CA THR A 199 25.02 -1.45 -24.32
C THR A 199 25.72 -0.35 -25.14
N SER A 200 25.15 0.85 -25.17
CA SER A 200 25.87 2.09 -25.44
C SER A 200 25.28 3.24 -24.63
N SER A 201 26.15 3.90 -23.86
CA SER A 201 25.86 5.11 -23.10
C SER A 201 25.32 6.21 -24.00
N ASP A 202 24.05 6.59 -23.83
CA ASP A 202 23.54 7.87 -24.29
C ASP A 202 22.53 8.42 -23.29
N THR A 203 22.80 9.64 -22.85
CA THR A 203 22.09 10.39 -21.82
C THR A 203 20.68 10.75 -22.29
N TYR A 204 19.65 10.10 -21.77
CA TYR A 204 18.26 10.51 -21.98
C TYR A 204 17.88 11.58 -20.95
N ILE A 205 17.74 12.81 -21.43
CA ILE A 205 16.98 13.85 -20.71
C ILE A 205 15.50 13.44 -20.77
N ALA A 206 14.92 13.13 -19.61
CA ALA A 206 13.48 12.94 -19.47
C ALA A 206 12.78 14.30 -19.64
N VAL A 207 12.13 14.51 -20.79
CA VAL A 207 11.19 15.61 -20.95
C VAL A 207 9.89 15.18 -20.27
N MET A 208 9.54 15.85 -19.16
CA MET A 208 8.28 15.64 -18.45
C MET A 208 7.12 16.18 -19.29
N PRO A 209 5.93 15.52 -19.30
CA PRO A 209 4.73 16.10 -19.88
C PRO A 209 4.31 17.33 -19.06
N GLU A 210 4.00 18.41 -19.77
CA GLU A 210 3.57 19.68 -19.20
C GLU A 210 2.24 19.48 -18.45
N TYR A 211 2.27 19.63 -17.12
CA TYR A 211 1.09 19.55 -16.29
C TYR A 211 0.26 20.83 -16.50
N PRO A 212 -1.06 20.76 -16.71
CA PRO A 212 -1.88 21.96 -16.78
C PRO A 212 -1.70 22.80 -15.50
N GLU A 213 -1.22 24.04 -15.63
CA GLU A 213 -0.95 24.94 -14.49
C GLU A 213 -2.22 25.38 -13.73
N THR A 214 -3.40 25.01 -14.21
CA THR A 214 -4.67 25.45 -13.62
C THR A 214 -5.25 24.36 -12.73
N PRO A 215 -5.51 24.66 -11.43
CA PRO A 215 -6.18 23.72 -10.55
C PRO A 215 -7.60 23.44 -11.07
N PRO A 216 -8.13 22.21 -10.88
CA PRO A 216 -9.48 21.90 -11.29
C PRO A 216 -10.48 22.85 -10.61
N PRO A 217 -11.55 23.26 -11.31
CA PRO A 217 -12.54 24.17 -10.76
C PRO A 217 -13.20 23.59 -9.51
N SER A 218 -13.60 24.46 -8.58
CA SER A 218 -14.37 24.03 -7.41
C SER A 218 -15.68 23.36 -7.84
N TYR A 219 -16.21 22.47 -7.01
CA TYR A 219 -17.47 21.77 -7.27
C TYR A 219 -18.62 22.74 -7.59
N GLU A 220 -18.64 23.91 -6.93
CA GLU A 220 -19.63 24.97 -7.15
C GLU A 220 -19.50 25.61 -8.54
N ALA A 221 -18.28 25.74 -9.06
CA ALA A 221 -18.02 26.28 -10.39
C ALA A 221 -18.36 25.27 -11.49
N ALA A 222 -18.16 23.97 -11.23
CA ALA A 222 -18.55 22.91 -12.15
C ALA A 222 -20.08 22.84 -12.33
N VAL A 223 -20.83 22.84 -11.23
CA VAL A 223 -22.31 22.81 -11.25
C VAL A 223 -22.90 24.08 -11.89
N ARG A 224 -22.24 25.23 -11.73
CA ARG A 224 -22.63 26.49 -12.39
C ARG A 224 -22.41 26.43 -13.90
N ASN A 225 -21.32 25.83 -14.36
CA ASN A 225 -21.04 25.69 -15.78
C ASN A 225 -22.01 24.71 -16.47
N GLU A 226 -22.41 23.63 -15.78
CA GLU A 226 -23.43 22.71 -16.29
C GLU A 226 -24.81 23.37 -16.42
N SER A 227 -25.17 24.25 -15.48
CA SER A 227 -26.44 25.00 -15.54
C SER A 227 -26.46 26.10 -16.60
N LEU A 228 -25.30 26.66 -16.98
CA LEU A 228 -25.16 27.60 -18.09
C LEU A 228 -25.15 26.94 -19.48
N GLN A 229 -24.77 25.67 -19.57
CA GLN A 229 -24.81 24.90 -20.83
C GLN A 229 -26.20 24.31 -21.12
N ALA A 230 -27.11 24.33 -20.14
CA ALA A 230 -28.47 23.83 -20.25
C ALA A 230 -29.54 24.91 -20.55
N SER A 231 -29.12 26.16 -20.84
CA SER A 231 -29.99 27.28 -21.20
C SER A 231 -29.82 27.73 -22.65
#